data_AF-W7YU86-F1
#
_entry.id   AF-W7YU86-F1
#
_cell.length_a   1.000
_cell.length_b   1.000
_cell.length_c   1.000
_cell.angle_alpha   90.00
_cell.angle_beta   90.00
_cell.angle_gamma   90.00
#
_symmetry.space_group_name_H-M   'P 1'
#
loop_
_entity.id
_entity.type
_entity.pdbx_description
1 polymer ?
#
loop_
_entity_poly.entity_id
_entity_poly.type
_entity_poly.pdbx_seq_one_letter_code
_entity_poly.pdbx_strand_id
1 'polypeptide(L)'
;MFSETAKKITLLTIKQAQGEINSEKMGKEFLKDGCIQWIAAVLLIIVEIVYLVNAIGYDTYKFPTLIMIALLISLLIIGSMEKNVNKMTDLELAVAKAKASRSKNVTLISIIRGLIWITYYGYMLYILVFDERYIPY
;
A
#
# COMPACT_ATOMS: atom_id res chain seq x y z
N MET A 1 -5.26 6.48 9.51
CA MET A 1 -5.19 5.09 10.02
C MET A 1 -3.95 4.37 9.52
N PHE A 2 -3.89 3.84 8.28
CA PHE A 2 -2.67 3.17 7.77
C PHE A 2 -1.38 4.04 7.78
N SER A 3 -1.52 5.35 7.55
CA SER A 3 -0.40 6.29 7.58
C SER A 3 0.23 6.46 8.97
N GLU A 4 -0.58 6.45 10.02
CA GLU A 4 -0.12 6.58 11.41
C GLU A 4 0.56 5.31 11.88
N THR A 5 0.03 4.17 11.48
CA THR A 5 0.60 2.85 11.76
C THR A 5 1.92 2.65 11.05
N ALA A 6 1.99 2.97 9.75
CA ALA A 6 3.24 2.93 9.00
C ALA A 6 4.30 3.82 9.67
N LYS A 7 3.92 5.05 10.08
CA LYS A 7 4.79 5.95 10.84
C LYS A 7 5.27 5.33 12.15
N LYS A 8 4.37 4.76 12.96
CA LYS A 8 4.72 4.11 14.23
C LYS A 8 5.70 2.95 14.01
N ILE A 9 5.44 2.10 13.01
CA ILE A 9 6.31 0.98 12.65
C ILE A 9 7.69 1.49 12.24
N THR A 10 7.78 2.46 11.33
CA THR A 10 9.07 3.04 10.91
C THR A 10 9.85 3.63 12.10
N LEU A 11 9.17 4.32 13.01
CA LEU A 11 9.80 4.85 14.22
C LEU A 11 10.28 3.74 15.16
N LEU A 12 9.55 2.63 15.29
CA LEU A 12 9.98 1.47 16.07
C LEU A 12 11.22 0.80 15.46
N THR A 13 11.27 0.64 14.15
CA THR A 13 12.43 0.06 13.45
C THR A 13 13.67 0.95 13.62
N ILE A 14 13.50 2.27 13.55
CA ILE A 14 14.57 3.25 13.79
C ILE A 14 15.08 3.14 15.24
N LYS A 15 14.18 3.09 16.24
CA LYS A 15 14.58 2.96 17.65
C LYS A 15 15.29 1.64 17.95
N GLN A 16 14.89 0.55 17.29
CA GLN A 16 15.59 -0.73 17.38
C GLN A 16 17.01 -0.62 16.80
N ALA A 17 17.16 0.02 15.63
CA ALA A 17 18.46 0.23 15.01
C ALA A 17 19.40 1.14 15.85
N GLN A 18 18.84 2.05 16.66
CA GLN A 18 19.57 2.87 17.63
C GLN A 18 19.91 2.13 18.94
N GLY A 19 19.44 0.89 19.13
CA GLY A 19 19.62 0.13 20.37
C GLY A 19 18.75 0.59 21.54
N GLU A 20 17.80 1.51 21.32
CA GLU A 20 16.91 2.03 22.38
C GLU A 20 15.85 1.02 22.84
N ILE A 21 15.53 0.02 22.00
CA ILE A 21 14.47 -0.97 22.25
C ILE A 21 14.95 -2.36 21.88
N ASN A 22 14.67 -3.34 22.75
CA ASN A 22 14.97 -4.75 22.51
C ASN A 22 13.95 -5.42 21.58
N SER A 23 14.37 -6.44 20.83
CA SER A 23 13.54 -7.12 19.80
C SER A 23 12.20 -7.64 20.32
N GLU A 24 12.17 -8.15 21.56
CA GLU A 24 10.96 -8.68 22.19
C GLU A 24 9.91 -7.59 22.48
N LYS A 25 10.37 -6.40 22.90
CA LYS A 25 9.49 -5.26 23.19
C LYS A 25 8.94 -4.66 21.90
N MET A 26 9.75 -4.64 20.84
CA MET A 26 9.29 -4.25 19.50
C MET A 26 8.21 -5.20 18.97
N GLY A 27 8.37 -6.51 19.14
CA GLY A 27 7.37 -7.49 18.71
C GLY A 27 6.00 -7.29 19.38
N LYS A 28 5.99 -6.97 20.68
CA LYS A 28 4.76 -6.67 21.43
C LYS A 28 4.09 -5.39 20.95
N GLU A 29 4.86 -4.32 20.71
CA GLU A 29 4.31 -3.05 20.20
C GLU A 29 3.82 -3.16 18.75
N PHE A 30 4.51 -3.94 17.90
CA PHE A 30 4.08 -4.22 16.53
C PHE A 30 2.77 -5.05 16.50
N LEU A 31 2.65 -6.06 17.36
CA LEU A 31 1.43 -6.86 17.46
C LEU A 31 0.23 -6.04 17.89
N LYS A 32 0.42 -5.12 18.84
CA LYS A 32 -0.64 -4.27 19.39
C LYS A 32 -1.13 -3.20 18.40
N ASP A 33 -0.19 -2.50 17.75
CA ASP A 33 -0.51 -1.30 16.99
C ASP A 33 -0.47 -1.51 15.46
N GLY A 34 0.20 -2.55 14.96
CA GLY A 34 0.53 -2.70 13.54
C GLY A 34 0.00 -3.94 12.84
N CYS A 35 -0.18 -5.05 13.57
CA CYS A 35 -0.45 -6.36 12.98
C CYS A 35 -1.76 -6.42 12.18
N ILE A 36 -2.87 -5.98 12.78
CA ILE A 36 -4.20 -6.06 12.13
C ILE A 36 -4.24 -5.21 10.85
N GLN A 37 -3.65 -4.01 10.87
CA GLN A 37 -3.64 -3.14 9.70
C GLN A 37 -2.71 -3.69 8.60
N TRP A 38 -1.58 -4.29 8.96
CA TRP A 38 -0.73 -4.96 7.96
C TRP A 38 -1.43 -6.16 7.32
N ILE A 39 -2.08 -7.00 8.12
CA ILE A 39 -2.87 -8.14 7.62
C ILE A 39 -3.99 -7.65 6.69
N ALA A 40 -4.73 -6.61 7.10
CA ALA A 40 -5.76 -6.02 6.27
C ALA A 40 -5.21 -5.45 4.95
N ALA A 41 -4.05 -4.78 4.97
CA ALA A 41 -3.41 -4.25 3.78
C ALA A 41 -3.00 -5.38 2.81
N VAL A 42 -2.40 -6.46 3.32
CA VAL A 42 -2.03 -7.63 2.51
C VAL A 42 -3.26 -8.30 1.91
N LEU A 43 -4.33 -8.48 2.69
CA LEU A 43 -5.59 -9.04 2.19
C LEU A 43 -6.20 -8.18 1.09
N LEU A 44 -6.21 -6.85 1.25
CA LEU A 44 -6.72 -5.94 0.22
C LEU A 44 -5.91 -6.03 -1.07
N ILE A 45 -4.58 -6.12 -0.99
CA ILE A 45 -3.71 -6.30 -2.16
C ILE A 45 -4.01 -7.63 -2.87
N ILE A 46 -4.22 -8.72 -2.12
CA ILE A 46 -4.57 -10.02 -2.69
C ILE A 46 -5.91 -9.94 -3.42
N VAL A 47 -6.93 -9.36 -2.78
CA VAL A 47 -8.25 -9.14 -3.39
C VAL A 47 -8.14 -8.30 -4.67
N GLU A 48 -7.33 -7.25 -4.64
CA GLU A 48 -7.08 -6.38 -5.79
C GLU A 48 -6.39 -7.12 -6.95
N ILE A 49 -5.40 -7.97 -6.65
CA ILE A 49 -4.75 -8.81 -7.67
C ILE A 49 -5.75 -9.79 -8.29
N VAL A 50 -6.51 -10.52 -7.47
CA VAL A 50 -7.52 -11.47 -7.96
C VAL A 50 -8.55 -10.75 -8.83
N TYR A 51 -8.98 -9.57 -8.41
CA TYR A 51 -9.90 -8.72 -9.16
C TYR A 51 -9.33 -8.30 -10.52
N LEU A 52 -8.10 -7.78 -10.57
CA LEU A 52 -7.45 -7.34 -11.81
C LEU A 52 -7.17 -8.52 -12.76
N VAL A 53 -6.79 -9.68 -12.24
CA VAL A 53 -6.62 -10.90 -13.05
C VAL A 53 -7.94 -11.34 -13.66
N ASN A 54 -9.02 -11.34 -12.87
CA ASN A 54 -10.34 -11.71 -13.36
C ASN A 54 -10.85 -10.69 -14.40
N ALA A 55 -10.62 -9.40 -14.15
CA ALA A 55 -10.95 -8.30 -15.05
C ALA A 55 -10.34 -8.46 -16.45
N ILE A 56 -9.12 -9.00 -16.61
CA ILE A 56 -8.51 -9.23 -17.93
C ILE A 56 -9.38 -10.13 -18.82
N GLY A 57 -10.10 -11.09 -18.24
CA GLY A 57 -10.97 -12.00 -18.97
C GLY A 57 -12.25 -11.36 -19.50
N TYR A 58 -12.70 -10.27 -18.86
CA TYR A 58 -14.01 -9.66 -19.09
C TYR A 58 -13.94 -8.25 -19.67
N ASP A 59 -12.80 -7.57 -19.53
CA ASP A 59 -12.63 -6.21 -19.98
C ASP A 59 -12.56 -6.16 -21.52
N THR A 60 -13.55 -5.50 -22.12
CA THR A 60 -13.59 -5.26 -23.57
C THR A 60 -12.47 -4.34 -23.99
N TYR A 61 -12.07 -3.42 -23.12
CA TYR A 61 -10.96 -2.51 -23.30
C TYR A 61 -9.82 -2.92 -22.37
N LYS A 62 -9.05 -3.94 -22.79
CA LYS A 62 -7.91 -4.48 -22.01
C LYS A 62 -6.87 -3.43 -21.59
N PHE A 63 -6.80 -2.30 -22.31
CA PHE A 63 -5.85 -1.21 -22.05
C PHE A 63 -5.97 -0.62 -20.63
N PRO A 64 -7.14 -0.14 -20.17
CA PRO A 64 -7.37 0.26 -18.78
C PRO A 64 -6.84 -0.74 -17.75
N THR A 65 -7.22 -2.02 -17.85
CA THR A 65 -6.81 -3.04 -16.88
C THR A 65 -5.31 -3.32 -16.94
N LEU A 66 -4.69 -3.32 -18.11
CA LEU A 66 -3.23 -3.45 -18.26
C LEU A 66 -2.47 -2.27 -17.64
N ILE A 67 -2.95 -1.04 -17.80
CA ILE A 67 -2.35 0.15 -17.18
C ILE A 67 -2.39 0.03 -15.66
N MET A 68 -3.50 -0.43 -15.10
CA MET A 68 -3.64 -0.59 -13.64
C MET A 68 -2.73 -1.68 -13.09
N ILE A 69 -2.57 -2.79 -13.80
CA ILE A 69 -1.60 -3.84 -13.45
C ILE A 69 -0.17 -3.30 -13.50
N ALA A 70 0.19 -2.57 -14.55
CA ALA A 70 1.51 -1.96 -14.68
C ALA A 70 1.80 -0.97 -13.53
N LEU A 71 0.80 -0.17 -13.13
CA LEU A 71 0.92 0.73 -11.98
C LEU A 71 1.09 -0.03 -10.67
N LEU A 72 0.34 -1.12 -10.45
CA LEU A 72 0.45 -1.94 -9.25
C LEU A 72 1.84 -2.57 -9.13
N ILE A 73 2.36 -3.17 -10.21
CA ILE A 73 3.71 -3.73 -10.27
C ILE A 73 4.77 -2.64 -10.00
N SER A 74 4.62 -1.46 -10.61
CA SER A 74 5.55 -0.35 -10.41
C SER A 74 5.61 0.08 -8.93
N LEU A 75 4.48 0.09 -8.24
CA LEU A 75 4.42 0.43 -6.81
C LEU A 75 5.10 -0.62 -5.94
N LEU A 76 4.92 -1.91 -6.25
CA LEU A 76 5.59 -3.00 -5.54
C LEU A 76 7.11 -2.95 -5.71
N ILE A 77 7.59 -2.67 -6.94
CA ILE A 77 9.02 -2.52 -7.22
C ILE A 77 9.60 -1.35 -6.43
N ILE A 78 8.97 -0.17 -6.50
CA ILE A 78 9.44 1.02 -5.77
C ILE A 78 9.51 0.75 -4.26
N GLY A 79 8.51 0.06 -3.70
CA GLY A 79 8.52 -0.37 -2.30
C GLY A 79 9.65 -1.34 -1.98
N SER A 80 9.96 -2.28 -2.88
CA SER A 80 11.05 -3.26 -2.68
C SER A 80 12.45 -2.65 -2.72
N MET A 81 12.61 -1.50 -3.38
CA MET A 81 13.89 -0.78 -3.49
C MET A 81 14.20 0.09 -2.26
N GLU A 82 13.30 0.16 -1.28
CA GLU A 82 13.50 0.99 -0.10
C GLU A 82 14.65 0.44 0.77
N LYS A 83 15.60 1.31 1.12
CA LYS A 83 16.82 0.91 1.85
C LYS A 83 16.46 0.41 3.25
N ASN A 84 17.02 -0.73 3.65
CA ASN A 84 16.82 -1.26 4.99
C ASN A 84 17.41 -0.31 6.04
N VAL A 85 16.63 0.02 7.08
CA VAL A 85 17.01 0.92 8.18
C VAL A 85 18.31 0.48 8.86
N ASN A 86 18.57 -0.83 8.93
CA ASN A 86 19.78 -1.37 9.54
C ASN A 86 21.06 -1.10 8.74
N LYS A 87 20.95 -0.61 7.51
CA LYS A 87 22.08 -0.25 6.64
C LYS A 87 22.20 1.27 6.44
N MET A 88 21.48 2.06 7.23
CA MET A 88 21.55 3.51 7.17
C MET A 88 22.68 4.07 8.04
N THR A 89 23.30 5.16 7.61
CA THR A 89 24.23 5.93 8.46
C THR A 89 23.47 6.76 9.51
N ASP A 90 24.15 7.24 10.56
CA ASP A 90 23.51 8.06 11.60
C ASP A 90 22.80 9.31 11.04
N LEU A 91 23.40 9.92 10.00
CA LEU A 91 22.80 11.07 9.30
C LEU A 91 21.53 10.65 8.53
N GLU A 92 21.58 9.54 7.80
CA GLU A 92 20.42 9.01 7.07
C GLU A 92 19.29 8.63 8.04
N LEU A 93 19.64 8.10 9.21
CA LEU A 93 18.71 7.67 10.24
C LEU A 93 18.02 8.86 10.93
N ALA A 94 18.76 9.95 11.17
CA ALA A 94 18.19 11.22 11.65
C ALA A 94 17.22 11.82 10.62
N VAL A 95 17.56 11.80 9.33
CA VAL A 95 16.68 12.26 8.24
C VAL A 95 15.44 11.38 8.14
N ALA A 96 15.58 10.06 8.24
CA ALA A 96 14.46 9.12 8.22
C ALA A 96 13.51 9.34 9.41
N LYS A 97 14.06 9.55 10.62
CA LYS A 97 13.29 9.87 11.84
C LYS A 97 12.54 11.20 11.69
N ALA A 98 13.18 12.23 11.15
CA ALA A 98 12.54 13.52 10.87
C ALA A 98 11.41 13.37 9.82
N LYS A 99 11.66 12.62 8.74
CA LYS A 99 10.68 12.36 7.68
C LYS A 99 9.48 11.57 8.19
N ALA A 100 9.69 10.55 9.03
CA ALA A 100 8.62 9.78 9.67
C ALA A 100 7.85 10.64 10.68
N SER A 101 8.53 11.53 11.40
CA SER A 101 7.91 12.40 12.41
C SER A 101 7.06 13.50 11.79
N ARG A 102 7.39 13.94 10.57
CA ARG A 102 6.61 14.94 9.83
C ARG A 102 5.20 14.42 9.55
N SER A 103 4.18 15.22 9.85
CA SER A 103 2.80 14.89 9.47
C SER A 103 2.70 14.87 7.95
N LYS A 104 2.21 13.76 7.39
CA LYS A 104 1.92 13.67 5.96
C LYS A 104 0.61 14.40 5.71
N ASN A 105 0.68 15.67 5.33
CA ASN A 105 -0.49 16.42 4.90
C ASN A 105 -1.05 15.77 3.63
N VAL A 106 -2.38 15.63 3.55
CA VAL A 106 -3.06 15.16 2.34
C VAL A 106 -2.77 16.17 1.24
N THR A 107 -2.12 15.72 0.16
CA THR A 107 -1.78 16.57 -0.98
C THR A 107 -2.88 16.50 -2.04
N LEU A 108 -3.09 17.56 -2.82
CA LEU A 108 -4.02 17.55 -3.96
C LEU A 108 -3.75 16.38 -4.93
N ILE A 109 -2.48 16.02 -5.11
CA ILE A 109 -2.06 14.85 -5.89
C ILE A 109 -2.67 13.55 -5.34
N SER A 110 -2.69 13.38 -4.01
CA SER A 110 -3.29 12.20 -3.39
C SER A 110 -4.80 12.14 -3.58
N ILE A 111 -5.48 13.30 -3.61
CA ILE A 111 -6.92 13.40 -3.87
C ILE A 111 -7.24 13.04 -5.33
N ILE A 112 -6.52 13.65 -6.29
CA ILE A 112 -6.69 13.36 -7.73
C ILE A 112 -6.45 11.88 -8.01
N ARG A 113 -5.39 11.31 -7.42
CA ARG A 113 -5.11 9.88 -7.54
C ARG A 113 -6.27 9.05 -6.99
N GLY A 114 -6.82 9.40 -5.83
CA GLY A 114 -8.01 8.75 -5.27
C GLY A 114 -9.22 8.79 -6.20
N LEU A 115 -9.49 9.92 -6.84
CA LEU A 115 -10.58 10.06 -7.81
C LEU A 115 -10.40 9.15 -9.03
N ILE A 116 -9.18 9.06 -9.58
CA ILE A 116 -8.88 8.15 -10.70
C ILE A 116 -9.19 6.70 -10.32
N TRP A 117 -8.78 6.26 -9.13
CA TRP A 117 -9.06 4.91 -8.64
C TRP A 117 -10.56 4.65 -8.46
N ILE A 118 -11.29 5.59 -7.84
CA ILE A 118 -12.74 5.46 -7.65
C ILE A 118 -13.45 5.34 -9.01
N THR A 119 -13.11 6.19 -9.98
CA THR A 119 -13.70 6.14 -11.32
C THR A 119 -13.38 4.81 -12.02
N TYR A 120 -12.15 4.33 -11.94
CA TYR A 120 -11.76 3.04 -12.54
C TYR A 120 -12.52 1.86 -11.91
N TYR A 121 -12.56 1.77 -10.58
CA TYR A 121 -13.29 0.70 -9.91
C TYR A 121 -14.80 0.80 -10.12
N GLY A 122 -15.36 2.01 -10.21
CA GLY A 122 -16.75 2.21 -10.58
C GLY A 122 -17.08 1.69 -11.97
N TYR A 123 -16.23 1.99 -12.96
CA TYR A 123 -16.34 1.47 -14.32
C TYR A 123 -16.22 -0.06 -14.37
N MET A 124 -15.23 -0.62 -13.68
CA MET A 124 -15.03 -2.08 -13.68
C MET A 124 -16.14 -2.83 -12.94
N LEU A 125 -16.68 -2.27 -11.86
CA LEU A 125 -17.85 -2.82 -11.18
C LEU A 125 -19.07 -2.80 -12.11
N TYR A 126 -19.26 -1.72 -12.87
CA TYR A 126 -20.32 -1.65 -13.88
C TYR A 126 -20.17 -2.76 -14.94
N ILE A 127 -18.98 -2.96 -15.50
CA ILE A 127 -18.74 -4.02 -16.48
C ILE A 127 -18.98 -5.41 -15.88
N LEU A 128 -18.46 -5.68 -14.69
CA LEU A 128 -18.57 -7.01 -14.07
C LEU A 128 -20.00 -7.35 -13.64
N VAL A 129 -20.81 -6.37 -13.28
CA VAL A 129 -22.18 -6.58 -12.75
C VAL A 129 -23.27 -6.42 -13.82
N PHE A 130 -23.09 -5.51 -14.78
CA PHE A 130 -24.17 -5.07 -15.68
C PHE A 130 -23.90 -5.28 -17.18
N ASP A 131 -22.72 -5.75 -17.60
CA ASP A 131 -22.52 -6.09 -19.02
C ASP A 131 -23.24 -7.42 -19.32
N GLU A 132 -24.28 -7.34 -20.17
CA GLU A 132 -25.22 -8.42 -20.53
C GLU A 132 -24.55 -9.66 -21.15
N ARG A 133 -23.28 -9.57 -21.57
CA ARG A 133 -22.49 -10.75 -21.99
C ARG A 133 -22.11 -11.69 -20.85
N TYR A 134 -22.37 -11.31 -19.60
CA TYR A 134 -21.91 -12.02 -18.39
C TYR A 134 -23.01 -12.47 -17.44
N ILE A 135 -24.29 -12.25 -17.77
CA ILE A 135 -25.43 -12.85 -17.05
C ILE A 135 -25.89 -14.07 -17.87
N PRO A 136 -25.55 -15.32 -17.48
CA PRO A 136 -26.14 -16.48 -18.12
C PRO A 136 -27.63 -16.52 -17.77
N TYR A 137 -28.48 -16.41 -18.78
CA TYR A 137 -29.89 -16.83 -18.71
C TYR A 137 -29.98 -18.36 -18.63
#